data_AF-A0A7K3MQ53-F1
#
_entry.id   AF-A0A7K3MQ53-F1
#
_cell.length_a   1.000
_cell.length_b   1.000
_cell.length_c   1.000
_cell.angle_alpha   90.00
_cell.angle_beta   90.00
_cell.angle_gamma   90.00
#
_symmetry.space_group_name_H-M   'P 1'
#
loop_
_entity.id
_entity.type
_entity.pdbx_description
1 polymer ?
#
loop_
_entity_poly.entity_id
_entity_poly.type
_entity_poly.pdbx_seq_one_letter_code
_entity_poly.pdbx_strand_id
1 'polypeptide(L)'
;MLLTDLQNAHEPIFIEICVSHECEKEKLESGIRIIEIPLKHEYALDRIIQKGVICENINALLYNFKHKVGVTLTEGLELNKFVLLESRHGFCPSNRSNCKIYTQRHPSSIFEITFDYQANRTRWVSPFVFGWAIAYETYKNDNVNVRNCFLCKFYKQNIYYTEWFCCLYKKFGLEKYCKSNRAIKCQYFSPNLPLIKENIEDSRYISYNIWKKGMDDKGINHNKEKAAE
;
A
#
# COMPACT_ATOMS: atom_id res chain seq x y z
N MET A 1 16.56 -5.59 -23.37
CA MET A 1 16.44 -5.14 -24.78
C MET A 1 16.78 -3.65 -24.84
N LEU A 2 17.59 -3.19 -25.80
CA LEU A 2 17.92 -1.78 -25.97
C LEU A 2 17.10 -1.19 -27.11
N LEU A 3 16.33 -0.14 -26.84
CA LEU A 3 15.67 0.67 -27.86
C LEU A 3 16.51 1.89 -28.16
N THR A 4 16.91 2.01 -29.41
CA THR A 4 17.64 3.17 -29.92
C THR A 4 16.81 3.85 -31.01
N ASP A 5 16.83 5.18 -31.01
CA ASP A 5 16.30 5.94 -32.12
C ASP A 5 17.28 5.88 -33.31
N LEU A 6 16.78 5.57 -34.50
CA LEU A 6 17.57 5.54 -35.75
C LEU A 6 18.26 6.87 -36.04
N GLN A 7 17.67 7.99 -35.61
CA GLN A 7 18.24 9.33 -35.79
C GLN A 7 19.14 9.76 -34.63
N ASN A 8 19.28 8.93 -33.57
CA ASN A 8 19.97 9.25 -32.33
C ASN A 8 19.52 10.59 -31.70
N ALA A 9 18.29 11.03 -31.96
CA ALA A 9 17.76 12.26 -31.39
C ALA A 9 17.36 12.09 -29.91
N HIS A 10 17.28 10.84 -29.46
CA HIS A 10 16.92 10.47 -28.09
C HIS A 10 17.94 9.48 -27.51
N GLU A 11 18.24 9.67 -26.22
CA GLU A 11 19.04 8.72 -25.45
C GLU A 11 18.40 7.32 -25.50
N PRO A 12 19.18 6.25 -25.53
CA PRO A 12 18.64 4.90 -25.59
C PRO A 12 17.81 4.57 -24.34
N ILE A 13 16.83 3.68 -24.51
CA ILE A 13 15.97 3.19 -23.43
C ILE A 13 16.15 1.68 -23.31
N PHE A 14 16.39 1.19 -22.10
CA PHE A 14 16.34 -0.25 -21.84
C PHE A 14 14.91 -0.68 -21.58
N ILE A 15 14.49 -1.79 -22.18
CA ILE A 15 13.31 -2.55 -21.79
C ILE A 15 13.77 -3.86 -21.17
N GLU A 16 13.37 -4.09 -19.93
CA GLU A 16 13.65 -5.31 -19.17
C GLU A 16 12.35 -6.04 -18.86
N ILE A 17 12.34 -7.35 -19.10
CA ILE A 17 11.20 -8.22 -18.81
C ILE A 17 11.58 -9.01 -17.56
N CYS A 18 11.02 -8.61 -16.41
CA CYS A 18 11.30 -9.23 -15.12
C CYS A 18 10.39 -10.45 -14.93
N VAL A 19 10.95 -11.66 -15.02
CA VAL A 19 10.21 -12.92 -14.76
C VAL A 19 10.39 -13.38 -13.32
N SER A 20 11.64 -13.37 -12.82
CA SER A 20 11.98 -13.89 -11.49
C SER A 20 12.87 -12.97 -10.66
N HIS A 21 13.65 -12.11 -11.30
CA HIS A 21 14.59 -11.20 -10.64
C HIS A 21 14.38 -9.79 -11.16
N GLU A 22 14.32 -8.85 -10.22
CA GLU A 22 14.22 -7.41 -10.48
C GLU A 22 15.52 -6.88 -11.08
N CYS A 23 15.44 -5.72 -11.71
CA CYS A 23 16.57 -5.00 -12.29
C CYS A 23 17.69 -4.80 -11.24
N GLU A 24 18.92 -5.10 -11.64
CA GLU A 24 20.09 -4.97 -10.76
C GLU A 24 20.27 -3.52 -10.30
N LYS A 25 20.62 -3.35 -9.03
CA LYS A 25 20.79 -2.02 -8.40
C LYS A 25 21.77 -1.14 -9.17
N GLU A 26 22.86 -1.73 -9.67
CA GLU A 26 23.88 -1.05 -10.47
C GLU A 26 23.31 -0.44 -11.76
N LYS A 27 22.31 -1.10 -12.39
CA LYS A 27 21.62 -0.58 -13.57
C LYS A 27 20.68 0.56 -13.21
N LEU A 28 19.96 0.44 -12.10
CA LEU A 28 19.09 1.51 -11.60
C LEU A 28 19.91 2.78 -11.30
N GLU A 29 21.08 2.62 -10.68
CA GLU A 29 22.01 3.69 -10.32
C GLU A 29 22.79 4.25 -11.52
N SER A 30 22.77 3.60 -12.68
CA SER A 30 23.49 4.05 -13.88
C SER A 30 22.92 5.33 -14.51
N GLY A 31 21.71 5.73 -14.11
CA GLY A 31 20.99 6.88 -14.68
C GLY A 31 20.39 6.61 -16.07
N ILE A 32 20.58 5.41 -16.64
CA ILE A 32 19.99 5.04 -17.92
C ILE A 32 18.49 4.81 -17.76
N ARG A 33 17.69 5.30 -18.71
CA ARG A 33 16.24 5.10 -18.72
C ARG A 33 15.89 3.64 -18.91
N ILE A 34 15.15 3.07 -17.97
CA ILE A 34 14.77 1.65 -17.98
C ILE A 34 13.25 1.54 -17.81
N ILE A 35 12.62 0.78 -18.70
CA ILE A 35 11.24 0.31 -18.59
C ILE A 35 11.31 -1.15 -18.14
N GLU A 36 10.91 -1.44 -16.91
CA GLU A 36 10.82 -2.80 -16.41
C GLU A 36 9.37 -3.29 -16.45
N ILE A 37 9.14 -4.44 -17.07
CA ILE A 37 7.83 -5.07 -17.23
C ILE A 37 7.82 -6.36 -16.40
N PRO A 38 7.17 -6.38 -15.23
CA PRO A 38 7.06 -7.58 -14.42
C PRO A 38 6.06 -8.59 -15.03
N LEU A 39 6.53 -9.79 -15.37
CA LEU A 39 5.69 -10.90 -15.81
C LEU A 39 5.28 -11.74 -14.62
N LYS A 40 4.13 -11.39 -14.02
CA LYS A 40 3.55 -12.18 -12.93
C LYS A 40 2.87 -13.45 -13.42
N HIS A 41 2.29 -13.43 -14.63
CA HIS A 41 1.55 -14.53 -15.26
C HIS A 41 1.66 -14.43 -16.79
N GLU A 42 1.32 -15.50 -17.52
CA GLU A 42 1.50 -15.61 -18.99
C GLU A 42 0.78 -14.52 -19.81
N TYR A 43 -0.37 -14.02 -19.35
CA TYR A 43 -1.16 -12.99 -20.03
C TYR A 43 -0.82 -11.55 -19.61
N ALA A 44 0.27 -11.33 -18.86
CA ALA A 44 0.60 -10.00 -18.36
C ALA A 44 0.87 -8.98 -19.49
N LEU A 45 1.41 -9.44 -20.62
CA LEU A 45 1.73 -8.59 -21.77
C LEU A 45 0.51 -8.17 -22.59
N ASP A 46 -0.58 -8.94 -22.57
CA ASP A 46 -1.76 -8.68 -23.40
C ASP A 46 -2.33 -7.29 -23.13
N ARG A 47 -2.33 -6.86 -21.87
CA ARG A 47 -2.80 -5.53 -21.47
C ARG A 47 -1.95 -4.39 -22.02
N ILE A 48 -0.64 -4.61 -22.14
CA ILE A 48 0.29 -3.61 -22.69
C ILE A 48 0.11 -3.55 -24.21
N ILE A 49 0.06 -4.72 -24.86
CA ILE A 49 -0.14 -4.85 -26.31
C ILE A 49 -1.47 -4.22 -26.74
N GLN A 50 -2.57 -4.55 -26.06
CA GLN A 50 -3.91 -4.03 -26.39
C GLN A 50 -4.02 -2.52 -26.22
N LYS A 51 -3.34 -1.95 -25.22
CA LYS A 51 -3.35 -0.50 -25.00
C LYS A 51 -2.51 0.26 -26.02
N GLY A 52 -1.47 -0.38 -26.58
CA GLY A 52 -0.51 0.25 -27.49
C GLY A 52 0.30 1.39 -26.85
N VAL A 53 0.19 1.60 -25.54
CA VAL A 53 0.86 2.66 -24.79
C VAL A 53 1.35 2.09 -23.47
N ILE A 54 2.63 2.31 -23.18
CA ILE A 54 3.24 1.99 -21.88
C ILE A 54 3.11 3.21 -20.98
N CYS A 55 2.42 3.06 -19.86
CA CYS A 55 2.34 4.06 -18.81
C CYS A 55 2.91 3.48 -17.51
N GLU A 56 3.53 4.31 -16.68
CA GLU A 56 4.05 3.88 -15.38
C GLU A 56 2.92 3.33 -14.48
N ASN A 57 3.03 2.08 -14.02
CA ASN A 57 2.15 1.41 -13.05
C ASN A 57 2.76 0.05 -12.61
N ILE A 58 2.03 -0.77 -11.84
CA ILE A 58 2.52 -2.12 -11.44
C ILE A 58 2.94 -3.06 -12.58
N ASN A 59 2.46 -2.83 -13.82
CA ASN A 59 2.79 -3.67 -14.97
C ASN A 59 3.94 -3.10 -15.82
N ALA A 60 4.37 -1.86 -15.55
CA ALA A 60 5.47 -1.21 -16.25
C ALA A 60 6.06 -0.13 -15.34
N LEU A 61 7.24 -0.39 -14.78
CA LEU A 61 7.99 0.52 -13.92
C LEU A 61 8.93 1.36 -14.80
N LEU A 62 9.00 2.67 -14.57
CA LEU A 62 9.81 3.60 -15.36
C LEU A 62 10.93 4.19 -14.49
N TYR A 63 12.13 3.65 -14.62
CA TYR A 63 13.30 4.15 -13.90
C TYR A 63 14.05 5.20 -14.71
N ASN A 64 14.56 6.24 -14.03
CA ASN A 64 15.39 7.32 -14.58
C ASN A 64 14.71 8.18 -15.66
N PHE A 65 13.39 8.11 -15.82
CA PHE A 65 12.66 9.01 -16.71
C PHE A 65 12.49 10.40 -16.09
N LYS A 66 12.94 11.44 -16.80
CA LYS A 66 12.69 12.84 -16.42
C LYS A 66 11.23 13.20 -16.71
N HIS A 67 10.39 13.21 -15.67
CA HIS A 67 9.02 13.68 -15.81
C HIS A 67 9.01 15.20 -16.00
N LYS A 68 8.37 15.70 -17.06
CA LYS A 68 7.96 17.11 -17.10
C LYS A 68 6.91 17.30 -16.01
N VAL A 69 7.33 17.80 -14.85
CA VAL A 69 6.42 18.15 -13.77
C VAL A 69 5.64 19.38 -14.21
N GLY A 70 4.48 19.16 -14.83
CA GLY A 70 3.47 20.20 -14.92
C GLY A 70 3.00 20.52 -13.51
N VAL A 71 3.53 21.57 -12.90
CA VAL A 71 3.04 22.07 -11.61
C VAL A 71 1.75 22.83 -11.89
N THR A 72 0.65 22.12 -12.05
CA THR A 72 -0.67 22.71 -11.85
C THR A 72 -0.85 22.91 -10.34
N LEU A 73 -1.25 24.11 -9.93
CA LEU A 73 -1.75 24.36 -8.57
C LEU A 73 -2.97 23.46 -8.37
N THR A 74 -2.76 22.31 -7.75
CA THR A 74 -3.84 21.42 -7.33
C THR A 74 -4.30 21.85 -5.95
N GLU A 75 -5.58 21.60 -5.65
CA GLU A 75 -6.13 21.81 -4.30
C GLU A 75 -5.37 20.98 -3.24
N GLY A 76 -4.58 20.01 -3.70
CA GLY A 76 -3.75 19.08 -2.95
C GLY A 76 -4.10 17.68 -3.40
N LEU A 77 -3.12 16.78 -3.54
CA LEU A 77 -3.42 15.38 -3.81
C LEU A 77 -4.23 14.82 -2.64
N GLU A 78 -5.42 14.29 -2.90
CA GLU A 78 -6.23 13.62 -1.89
C GLU A 78 -5.58 12.30 -1.46
N LEU A 79 -5.47 12.10 -0.15
CA LEU A 79 -4.81 10.95 0.46
C LEU A 79 -5.78 10.24 1.41
N ASN A 80 -5.69 8.91 1.44
CA ASN A 80 -6.33 8.12 2.49
C ASN A 80 -5.55 8.26 3.78
N LYS A 81 -6.27 8.25 4.90
CA LYS A 81 -5.67 8.24 6.23
C LYS A 81 -6.33 7.19 7.10
N PHE A 82 -5.53 6.44 7.82
CA PHE A 82 -5.95 5.55 8.89
C PHE A 82 -5.32 6.02 10.20
N VAL A 83 -6.11 6.05 11.26
CA VAL A 83 -5.72 6.48 12.60
C VAL A 83 -6.03 5.36 13.58
N LEU A 84 -5.03 4.95 14.36
CA LEU A 84 -5.16 4.04 15.49
C LEU A 84 -5.01 4.82 16.79
N LEU A 85 -6.04 4.78 17.63
CA LEU A 85 -6.10 5.48 18.90
C LEU A 85 -5.45 4.70 20.04
N GLU A 86 -5.13 5.39 21.13
CA GLU A 86 -4.69 4.79 22.40
C GLU A 86 -5.67 3.73 22.92
N SER A 87 -6.96 3.98 22.75
CA SER A 87 -8.05 3.04 23.07
C SER A 87 -8.08 1.77 22.21
N ARG A 88 -7.15 1.66 21.25
CA ARG A 88 -7.07 0.59 20.23
C ARG A 88 -8.27 0.55 19.29
N HIS A 89 -9.00 1.67 19.20
CA HIS A 89 -9.96 1.90 18.14
C HIS A 89 -9.21 2.44 16.92
N GLY A 90 -9.42 1.80 15.76
CA GLY A 90 -8.91 2.29 14.47
C GLY A 90 -10.05 2.86 13.64
N PHE A 91 -9.81 3.94 12.90
CA PHE A 91 -10.79 4.55 12.00
C PHE A 91 -10.12 5.26 10.83
N CYS A 92 -10.88 5.51 9.77
CA CYS A 92 -10.49 6.40 8.68
C CYS A 92 -11.27 7.71 8.82
N PRO A 93 -10.61 8.87 8.96
CA PRO A 93 -11.29 10.16 9.06
C PRO A 93 -12.23 10.41 7.87
N SER A 94 -13.39 11.02 8.12
CA SER A 94 -14.36 11.38 7.07
C SER A 94 -13.84 12.50 6.16
N ASN A 95 -13.08 13.43 6.74
CA ASN A 95 -12.41 14.47 5.97
C ASN A 95 -11.18 13.87 5.31
N ARG A 96 -11.09 13.98 3.98
CA ARG A 96 -9.93 13.50 3.23
C ARG A 96 -8.68 14.26 3.65
N SER A 97 -7.62 13.51 3.95
CA SER A 97 -6.29 14.10 4.11
C SER A 97 -5.79 14.54 2.74
N ASN A 98 -4.82 15.44 2.70
CA ASN A 98 -4.15 15.80 1.45
C ASN A 98 -2.66 16.08 1.69
N CYS A 99 -1.91 16.29 0.62
CA CYS A 99 -0.47 16.55 0.68
C CYS A 99 -0.07 17.80 1.49
N LYS A 100 -1.00 18.68 1.88
CA LYS A 100 -0.75 19.87 2.71
C LYS A 100 -0.96 19.62 4.21
N ILE A 101 -1.86 18.70 4.57
CA ILE A 101 -2.29 18.50 5.97
C ILE A 101 -2.00 17.09 6.51
N TYR A 102 -1.37 16.21 5.74
CA TYR A 102 -1.16 14.81 6.13
C TYR A 102 -0.35 14.62 7.41
N THR A 103 0.51 15.59 7.74
CA THR A 103 1.31 15.63 8.97
C THR A 103 0.53 16.05 10.20
N GLN A 104 -0.70 16.55 10.06
CA GLN A 104 -1.55 16.86 11.22
C GLN A 104 -1.97 15.58 11.92
N ARG A 105 -1.61 15.44 13.19
CA ARG A 105 -1.84 14.22 13.98
C ARG A 105 -3.08 14.36 14.84
N HIS A 106 -3.80 13.26 14.99
CA HIS A 106 -4.91 13.17 15.93
C HIS A 106 -4.36 13.11 17.36
N PRO A 107 -4.83 13.94 18.31
CA PRO A 107 -4.21 14.09 19.63
C PRO A 107 -4.08 12.78 20.44
N SER A 108 -5.02 11.85 20.25
CA SER A 108 -5.03 10.55 20.94
C SER A 108 -4.57 9.37 20.08
N SER A 109 -3.91 9.61 18.95
CA SER A 109 -3.39 8.54 18.11
C SER A 109 -2.08 7.98 18.66
N ILE A 110 -1.92 6.65 18.51
CA ILE A 110 -0.64 5.96 18.72
C ILE A 110 0.05 5.65 17.40
N PHE A 111 -0.72 5.61 16.31
CA PHE A 111 -0.23 5.29 14.98
C PHE A 111 -1.14 5.91 13.93
N GLU A 112 -0.54 6.43 12.89
CA GLU A 112 -1.23 6.91 11.71
C GLU A 112 -0.49 6.47 10.46
N ILE A 113 -1.25 6.13 9.43
CA ILE A 113 -0.72 5.97 8.09
C ILE A 113 -1.53 6.81 7.12
N THR A 114 -0.84 7.58 6.30
CA THR A 114 -1.44 8.36 5.21
C THR A 114 -0.85 7.90 3.90
N PHE A 115 -1.66 7.67 2.87
CA PHE A 115 -1.18 7.06 1.62
C PHE A 115 -2.03 7.48 0.42
N ASP A 116 -1.42 7.47 -0.75
CA ASP A 116 -2.09 7.84 -2.00
C ASP A 116 -3.10 6.75 -2.41
N TYR A 117 -4.37 7.15 -2.54
CA TYR A 117 -5.47 6.31 -3.03
C TYR A 117 -5.33 5.94 -4.51
N GLN A 118 -4.69 6.79 -5.32
CA GLN A 118 -4.80 6.79 -6.77
C GLN A 118 -3.59 6.18 -7.50
N ALA A 119 -2.47 5.92 -6.81
CA ALA A 119 -1.23 5.46 -7.46
C ALA A 119 -1.30 4.06 -8.09
N ASN A 120 -2.38 3.28 -7.89
CA ASN A 120 -2.59 2.03 -8.63
C ASN A 120 -4.07 1.70 -8.84
N ARG A 121 -4.63 2.17 -9.96
CA ARG A 121 -5.99 1.88 -10.43
C ARG A 121 -6.30 0.41 -10.74
N THR A 122 -5.41 -0.52 -10.40
CA THR A 122 -5.49 -1.95 -10.72
C THR A 122 -5.76 -2.85 -9.52
N ARG A 123 -5.52 -2.38 -8.28
CA ARG A 123 -5.78 -3.15 -7.06
C ARG A 123 -6.46 -2.27 -6.01
N TRP A 124 -7.71 -2.58 -5.71
CA TRP A 124 -8.46 -1.87 -4.67
C TRP A 124 -7.97 -2.33 -3.30
N VAL A 125 -7.34 -1.41 -2.56
CA VAL A 125 -6.90 -1.64 -1.20
C VAL A 125 -7.89 -0.96 -0.25
N SER A 126 -8.48 -1.72 0.66
CA SER A 126 -9.33 -1.16 1.71
C SER A 126 -8.48 -0.34 2.68
N PRO A 127 -8.69 0.98 2.84
CA PRO A 127 -7.87 1.80 3.73
C PRO A 127 -7.82 1.33 5.18
N PHE A 128 -8.93 0.78 5.65
CA PHE A 128 -9.06 0.30 7.01
C PHE A 128 -8.21 -0.95 7.26
N VAL A 129 -8.38 -1.99 6.43
CA VAL A 129 -7.61 -3.24 6.52
C VAL A 129 -6.12 -2.99 6.30
N PHE A 130 -5.76 -2.16 5.31
CA PHE A 130 -4.37 -1.80 5.05
C PHE A 130 -3.73 -1.10 6.25
N GLY A 131 -4.40 -0.08 6.80
CA GLY A 131 -3.91 0.61 7.99
C GLY A 131 -3.71 -0.32 9.19
N TRP A 132 -4.63 -1.26 9.40
CA TRP A 132 -4.49 -2.29 10.43
C TRP A 132 -3.35 -3.27 10.16
N ALA A 133 -3.16 -3.72 8.91
CA ALA A 133 -2.09 -4.65 8.55
C ALA A 133 -0.71 -4.03 8.77
N ILE A 134 -0.52 -2.77 8.35
CA ILE A 134 0.75 -2.05 8.57
C ILE A 134 0.96 -1.77 10.06
N ALA A 135 -0.08 -1.38 10.80
CA ALA A 135 0.03 -1.21 12.26
C ALA A 135 0.40 -2.53 12.96
N TYR A 136 -0.19 -3.66 12.54
CA TYR A 136 0.12 -4.99 13.07
C TYR A 136 1.57 -5.36 12.85
N GLU A 137 2.08 -5.16 11.63
CA GLU A 137 3.47 -5.45 11.30
C GLU A 137 4.44 -4.52 12.05
N THR A 138 4.08 -3.25 12.17
CA THR A 138 4.87 -2.23 12.87
C THR A 138 5.05 -2.55 14.35
N TYR A 139 4.00 -3.01 15.02
CA TYR A 139 3.99 -3.28 16.47
C TYR A 139 4.18 -4.76 16.83
N LYS A 140 4.43 -5.65 15.86
CA LYS A 140 4.52 -7.10 16.11
C LYS A 140 5.58 -7.50 17.14
N ASN A 141 6.65 -6.70 17.24
CA ASN A 141 7.77 -6.89 18.16
C ASN A 141 7.71 -5.96 19.37
N ASP A 142 6.71 -5.09 19.45
CA ASP A 142 6.51 -4.14 20.52
C ASP A 142 5.42 -4.66 21.48
N ASN A 143 5.37 -4.16 22.72
CA ASN A 143 4.33 -4.51 23.69
C ASN A 143 2.95 -3.85 23.41
N VAL A 144 2.69 -3.47 22.15
CA VAL A 144 1.47 -2.77 21.74
C VAL A 144 0.52 -3.75 21.05
N ASN A 145 -0.49 -4.20 21.79
CA ASN A 145 -1.53 -5.09 21.24
C ASN A 145 -2.43 -4.32 20.25
N VAL A 146 -2.33 -4.71 18.97
CA VAL A 146 -3.08 -4.15 17.84
C VAL A 146 -3.96 -5.20 17.14
N ARG A 147 -4.44 -6.19 17.90
CA ARG A 147 -5.34 -7.22 17.36
C ARG A 147 -6.68 -6.60 16.94
N ASN A 148 -7.13 -6.95 15.74
CA ASN A 148 -8.42 -6.55 15.19
C ASN A 148 -9.07 -7.72 14.46
N CYS A 149 -10.39 -7.88 14.55
CA CYS A 149 -11.09 -9.00 13.91
C CYS A 149 -10.87 -9.05 12.39
N PHE A 150 -10.72 -7.92 11.70
CA PHE A 150 -10.40 -7.89 10.26
C PHE A 150 -9.05 -8.54 9.92
N LEU A 151 -8.14 -8.65 10.89
CA LEU A 151 -6.87 -9.36 10.75
C LEU A 151 -6.96 -10.83 11.19
N CYS A 152 -8.10 -11.32 11.66
CA CYS A 152 -8.26 -12.67 12.17
C CYS A 152 -8.69 -13.63 11.04
N LYS A 153 -8.04 -14.79 10.92
CA LYS A 153 -8.37 -15.80 9.89
C LYS A 153 -9.78 -16.40 10.02
N PHE A 154 -10.38 -16.24 11.20
CA PHE A 154 -11.74 -16.72 11.49
C PHE A 154 -12.82 -15.67 11.27
N TYR A 155 -12.46 -14.44 10.93
CA TYR A 155 -13.41 -13.38 10.62
C TYR A 155 -13.61 -13.35 9.11
N LYS A 156 -14.81 -13.73 8.65
CA LYS A 156 -15.11 -13.89 7.23
C LYS A 156 -16.33 -13.07 6.87
N GLN A 157 -16.36 -12.60 5.63
CA GLN A 157 -17.54 -11.98 5.07
C GLN A 157 -18.45 -13.05 4.47
N ASN A 158 -19.75 -12.96 4.75
CA ASN A 158 -20.75 -13.66 3.98
C ASN A 158 -20.94 -12.95 2.65
N ILE A 159 -20.61 -13.61 1.54
CA ILE A 159 -20.62 -13.00 0.20
C ILE A 159 -22.04 -12.55 -0.19
N TYR A 160 -23.08 -13.25 0.25
CA TYR A 160 -24.47 -12.95 -0.13
C TYR A 160 -25.05 -11.73 0.60
N TYR A 161 -24.67 -11.54 1.87
CA TYR A 161 -25.24 -10.49 2.72
C TYR A 161 -24.26 -9.38 3.03
N THR A 162 -23.01 -9.49 2.57
CA THR A 162 -21.88 -8.59 2.88
C THR A 162 -21.57 -8.43 4.37
N GLU A 163 -22.15 -9.27 5.23
CA GLU A 163 -21.97 -9.24 6.67
C GLU A 163 -20.69 -9.97 7.10
N TRP A 164 -19.90 -9.35 7.96
CA TRP A 164 -18.73 -9.97 8.55
C TRP A 164 -19.07 -10.68 9.86
N PHE A 165 -18.56 -11.90 10.04
CA PHE A 165 -18.82 -12.69 11.23
C PHE A 165 -17.64 -13.56 11.64
N CYS A 166 -17.57 -13.92 12.92
CA CYS A 166 -16.59 -14.86 13.44
C CYS A 166 -17.08 -16.29 13.23
N CYS A 167 -16.38 -17.11 12.44
CA CYS A 167 -16.75 -18.51 12.18
C CYS A 167 -16.72 -19.40 13.42
N LEU A 168 -16.05 -18.97 14.50
CA LEU A 168 -15.97 -19.70 15.76
C LEU A 168 -17.15 -19.45 16.70
N TYR A 169 -18.11 -18.60 16.32
CA TYR A 169 -19.26 -18.23 17.16
C TYR A 169 -20.03 -19.42 17.72
N LYS A 170 -20.34 -20.43 16.88
CA LYS A 170 -21.04 -21.64 17.31
C LYS A 170 -20.19 -22.55 18.19
N LYS A 171 -18.90 -22.69 17.86
CA LYS A 171 -18.01 -23.67 18.51
C LYS A 171 -17.63 -23.27 19.93
N PHE A 172 -17.43 -21.97 20.17
CA PHE A 172 -16.96 -21.44 21.45
C PHE A 172 -17.91 -20.42 22.07
N GLY A 173 -19.15 -20.35 21.61
CA GLY A 173 -20.17 -19.42 22.13
C GLY A 173 -19.80 -17.94 21.98
N LEU A 174 -19.04 -17.58 20.93
CA LEU A 174 -18.66 -16.18 20.69
C LEU A 174 -19.81 -15.40 20.06
N GLU A 175 -19.74 -14.07 20.16
CA GLU A 175 -20.64 -13.18 19.41
C GLU A 175 -20.42 -13.36 17.90
N LYS A 176 -21.50 -13.64 17.16
CA LYS A 176 -21.46 -13.85 15.71
C LYS A 176 -20.92 -12.62 14.98
N TYR A 177 -21.49 -11.45 15.29
CA TYR A 177 -21.14 -10.15 14.70
C TYR A 177 -20.31 -9.34 15.69
N CYS A 178 -19.06 -9.73 15.89
CA CYS A 178 -18.23 -9.14 16.92
C CYS A 178 -17.71 -7.74 16.55
N LYS A 179 -17.69 -6.82 17.52
CA LYS A 179 -16.97 -5.54 17.37
C LYS A 179 -15.48 -5.80 17.13
N SER A 180 -14.91 -5.15 16.12
CA SER A 180 -13.58 -5.51 15.58
C SER A 180 -12.44 -5.43 16.61
N ASN A 181 -12.52 -4.53 17.59
CA ASN A 181 -11.52 -4.38 18.66
C ASN A 181 -11.66 -5.42 19.79
N ARG A 182 -12.72 -6.25 19.83
CA ARG A 182 -12.81 -7.37 20.80
C ARG A 182 -11.70 -8.40 20.60
N ALA A 183 -11.08 -8.43 19.42
CA ALA A 183 -9.91 -9.24 19.11
C ALA A 183 -8.75 -9.05 20.10
N ILE A 184 -8.62 -7.89 20.73
CA ILE A 184 -7.60 -7.58 21.76
C ILE A 184 -7.64 -8.61 22.91
N LYS A 185 -8.84 -8.96 23.37
CA LYS A 185 -9.08 -9.89 24.49
C LYS A 185 -9.46 -11.30 24.02
N CYS A 186 -9.55 -11.53 22.71
CA CYS A 186 -9.99 -12.80 22.18
C CYS A 186 -8.86 -13.84 22.26
N GLN A 187 -9.06 -14.90 23.05
CA GLN A 187 -8.12 -16.01 23.17
C GLN A 187 -7.97 -16.85 21.89
N TYR A 188 -8.97 -16.79 21.00
CA TYR A 188 -8.96 -17.50 19.73
C TYR A 188 -8.51 -16.63 18.55
N PHE A 189 -8.06 -15.40 18.81
CA PHE A 189 -7.51 -14.56 17.76
C PHE A 189 -6.30 -15.27 17.13
N SER A 190 -6.35 -15.42 15.81
CA SER A 190 -5.25 -16.00 15.03
C SER A 190 -5.07 -15.15 13.78
N PRO A 191 -3.89 -14.53 13.58
CA PRO A 191 -3.68 -13.61 12.47
C PRO A 191 -3.82 -14.32 11.13
N ASN A 192 -4.49 -13.67 10.19
CA ASN A 192 -4.54 -14.07 8.79
C ASN A 192 -3.24 -13.62 8.12
N LEU A 193 -2.18 -14.42 8.27
CA LEU A 193 -0.85 -14.09 7.74
C LEU A 193 -0.85 -13.84 6.21
N PRO A 194 -1.56 -14.61 5.37
CA PRO A 194 -1.70 -14.30 3.94
C PRO A 194 -2.24 -12.89 3.68
N LEU A 195 -3.33 -12.50 4.35
CA LEU A 195 -3.93 -11.15 4.20
C LEU A 195 -2.95 -10.04 4.62
N ILE A 196 -2.24 -10.24 5.73
CA ILE A 196 -1.28 -9.26 6.24
C ILE A 196 -0.11 -9.12 5.26
N LYS A 197 0.46 -10.25 4.79
CA LYS A 197 1.55 -10.26 3.81
C LYS A 197 1.14 -9.57 2.51
N GLU A 198 -0.05 -9.87 2.01
CA GLU A 198 -0.58 -9.25 0.79
C GLU A 198 -0.66 -7.71 0.90
N ASN A 199 -1.13 -7.18 2.05
CA ASN A 199 -1.16 -5.73 2.27
C ASN A 199 0.25 -5.13 2.43
N ILE A 200 1.20 -5.85 3.02
CA ILE A 200 2.60 -5.42 3.11
C ILE A 200 3.24 -5.39 1.71
N GLU A 201 2.95 -6.38 0.86
CA GLU A 201 3.40 -6.39 -0.53
C GLU A 201 2.81 -5.23 -1.33
N ASP A 202 1.52 -4.91 -1.12
CA ASP A 202 0.87 -3.75 -1.73
C ASP A 202 1.54 -2.43 -1.35
N SER A 203 2.12 -2.34 -0.14
CA SER A 203 2.83 -1.14 0.31
C SER A 203 4.04 -0.78 -0.55
N ARG A 204 4.66 -1.76 -1.26
CA ARG A 204 5.75 -1.51 -2.21
C ARG A 204 5.28 -0.69 -3.42
N TYR A 205 3.99 -0.73 -3.70
CA TYR A 205 3.40 -0.10 -4.87
C TYR A 205 2.70 1.24 -4.56
N ILE A 206 2.74 1.69 -3.31
CA ILE A 206 2.01 2.86 -2.81
C ILE A 206 3.01 3.78 -2.09
N SER A 207 2.93 5.09 -2.31
CA SER A 207 3.64 6.04 -1.45
C SER A 207 2.83 6.30 -0.18
N TYR A 208 3.47 6.17 0.98
CA TYR A 208 2.81 6.30 2.27
C TYR A 208 3.69 6.99 3.31
N ASN A 209 3.06 7.62 4.30
CA ASN A 209 3.70 8.21 5.47
C ASN A 209 3.22 7.47 6.71
N ILE A 210 4.14 6.99 7.55
CA ILE A 210 3.84 6.42 8.86
C ILE A 210 4.23 7.40 9.94
N TRP A 211 3.36 7.55 10.94
CA TRP A 211 3.67 8.22 12.18
C TRP A 211 3.33 7.34 13.37
N LYS A 212 4.16 7.38 14.42
CA LYS A 212 3.95 6.71 15.70
C LYS A 212 4.04 7.73 16.82
N LYS A 213 3.29 7.51 17.89
CA LYS A 213 3.40 8.35 19.09
C LYS A 213 4.84 8.34 19.61
N GLY A 214 5.37 9.53 19.85
CA GLY A 214 6.77 9.76 20.22
C GLY A 214 7.69 10.10 19.04
N MET A 215 7.21 10.00 17.80
CA MET A 215 7.89 10.59 16.63
C MET A 215 7.60 12.08 16.52
N ASP A 216 8.45 12.78 15.77
CA ASP A 216 8.12 14.11 15.28
C ASP A 216 6.87 14.08 14.37
N ASP A 217 6.16 15.20 14.26
CA ASP A 217 4.89 15.27 13.53
C ASP A 217 5.03 14.97 12.02
N LYS A 218 6.23 15.04 11.43
CA LYS A 218 6.41 14.71 10.00
C LYS A 218 6.34 13.20 9.77
N GLY A 219 6.71 12.39 10.75
CA GLY A 219 6.78 10.93 10.61
C GLY A 219 7.77 10.51 9.54
N ILE A 220 7.64 9.28 9.04
CA ILE A 220 8.55 8.69 8.05
C ILE A 220 7.81 8.53 6.73
N ASN A 221 8.34 9.17 5.68
CA ASN A 221 7.85 8.99 4.32
C ASN A 221 8.49 7.75 3.70
N HIS A 222 7.65 6.83 3.25
CA HIS A 222 7.99 5.73 2.38
C HIS A 222 7.48 6.09 1.00
N ASN A 223 8.31 6.82 0.27
CA ASN A 223 8.06 7.08 -1.12
C ASN A 223 8.41 5.81 -1.90
N LYS A 224 7.69 5.53 -2.99
CA LYS A 224 8.35 4.84 -4.10
C LYS A 224 9.59 5.66 -4.42
N GLU A 225 10.76 5.04 -4.50
CA GLU A 225 11.99 5.73 -4.88
C GLU A 225 11.70 6.57 -6.13
N LYS A 226 11.49 7.87 -5.90
CA LYS A 226 11.79 8.87 -6.90
C LYS A 226 13.29 9.00 -6.80
N ALA A 227 14.00 8.13 -7.51
CA ALA A 227 15.40 8.40 -7.83
C ALA A 227 15.40 9.72 -8.63
N ALA A 228 15.69 10.81 -7.94
CA ALA A 228 15.92 12.12 -8.50
C ALA A 228 16.71 12.95 -7.48
N GLU A 229 18.03 12.79 -7.50
CA GLU A 229 18.94 13.92 -7.71
C GLU A 229 19.91 13.56 -8.84
#